data_AF-A0A316JWC1-F1
#
_entry.id   AF-A0A316JWC1-F1
#
_cell.length_a   1.000
_cell.length_b   1.000
_cell.length_c   1.000
_cell.angle_alpha   90.00
_cell.angle_beta   90.00
_cell.angle_gamma   90.00
#
_symmetry.space_group_name_H-M   'P 1'
#
loop_
_entity.id
_entity.type
_entity.pdbx_description
1 polymer ?
#
loop_
_entity_poly.entity_id
_entity_poly.type
_entity_poly.pdbx_seq_one_letter_code
_entity_poly.pdbx_strand_id
1 'polypeptide(L)'
;MYSTTPTEGMNQSLGLVSQLTRLVDPSGLTALTINQLATPSGSGGVIDAFVMNYNARAAFYEKDMFGAWVYDTPGGYQEGTSINARQGKVKIDDIVTGTVYLGLKNPHYKDGVNVTFEAVAIVEYQEMDMSVWTAETKEIMHTAYYDGLIAEGMSHEAANAAANCFLEEMVSNYSLSDFSNMSEAEMEVIGQNIRNKCMTSLGGGEKSEEEKKGSTVGGMAWKAYENGDVDKAITYSEKALEYDPGLSWVHANLGLFSLIKNDELAALDYYLDAIALTKKDILNAEHFFKEYIKDIETAKVRYPELSGYEEILEQLKSELANL
;
A
#
# COMPACT_ATOMS: atom_id res chain seq x y z
N MET A 1 18.82 -19.15 20.13
CA MET A 1 19.17 -20.08 21.24
C MET A 1 20.42 -19.57 21.91
N TYR A 2 20.53 -19.68 23.23
CA TYR A 2 21.71 -19.21 23.97
C TYR A 2 21.96 -19.99 25.25
N SER A 3 23.21 -19.92 25.73
CA SER A 3 23.65 -20.48 27.00
C SER A 3 24.85 -19.69 27.53
N THR A 4 25.02 -19.62 28.86
CA THR A 4 26.12 -18.91 29.51
C THR A 4 27.11 -19.87 30.17
N THR A 5 28.40 -19.49 30.19
CA THR A 5 29.48 -20.29 30.76
C THR A 5 30.36 -19.47 31.73
N PRO A 6 30.99 -20.12 32.72
CA PRO A 6 31.86 -19.44 33.68
C PRO A 6 33.25 -19.14 33.11
N THR A 7 33.69 -19.85 32.07
CA THR A 7 35.03 -19.75 31.49
C THR A 7 34.98 -19.20 30.06
N GLU A 8 35.87 -18.24 29.80
CA GLU A 8 36.11 -17.68 28.47
C GLU A 8 36.76 -18.73 27.56
N GLY A 9 36.40 -18.77 26.28
CA GLY A 9 37.03 -19.65 25.28
C GLY A 9 36.51 -21.09 25.20
N MET A 10 35.47 -21.47 25.95
CA MET A 10 34.72 -22.68 25.62
C MET A 10 33.86 -22.43 24.38
N ASN A 11 34.38 -22.79 23.21
CA ASN A 11 33.61 -22.86 21.96
C ASN A 11 32.56 -23.98 22.07
N GLN A 12 31.48 -23.72 22.80
CA GLN A 12 30.31 -24.56 22.81
C GLN A 12 29.50 -24.22 21.55
N SER A 13 29.33 -25.17 20.62
CA SER A 13 28.28 -25.02 19.60
C SER A 13 26.95 -25.44 20.24
N LEU A 14 25.91 -24.64 19.99
CA LEU A 14 24.54 -24.99 20.38
C LEU A 14 23.90 -25.92 19.33
N GLY A 15 24.49 -26.01 18.15
CA GLY A 15 24.08 -26.92 17.07
C GLY A 15 22.68 -26.62 16.55
N LEU A 16 22.21 -25.37 16.66
CA LEU A 16 20.84 -24.98 16.36
C LEU A 16 20.45 -25.35 14.93
N VAL A 17 21.30 -25.03 13.95
CA VAL A 17 21.06 -25.37 12.54
C VAL A 17 20.90 -26.88 12.36
N SER A 18 21.82 -27.69 12.88
CA SER A 18 21.77 -29.15 12.71
C SER A 18 20.61 -29.80 13.47
N GLN A 19 20.15 -29.19 14.57
CA GLN A 19 18.92 -29.58 15.25
C GLN A 19 17.69 -29.24 14.42
N LEU A 20 17.63 -28.03 13.83
CA LEU A 20 16.52 -27.60 12.99
C LEU A 20 16.41 -28.42 11.69
N THR A 21 17.52 -28.73 11.00
CA THR A 21 17.50 -29.55 9.79
C THR A 21 16.91 -30.95 10.02
N ARG A 22 16.95 -31.47 11.25
CA ARG A 22 16.30 -32.75 11.59
C ARG A 22 14.80 -32.64 11.87
N LEU A 23 14.32 -31.43 12.12
CA LEU A 23 12.93 -31.13 12.46
C LEU A 23 12.15 -30.52 11.29
N VAL A 24 12.84 -29.86 10.35
CA VAL A 24 12.27 -29.31 9.13
C VAL A 24 12.03 -30.47 8.15
N ASP A 25 10.76 -30.78 7.91
CA ASP A 25 10.35 -31.64 6.80
C ASP A 25 10.34 -30.82 5.49
N PRO A 26 11.03 -31.25 4.42
CA PRO A 26 10.98 -30.59 3.11
C PRO A 26 9.56 -30.50 2.51
N SER A 27 8.57 -31.24 3.04
CA SER A 27 7.16 -31.13 2.64
C SER A 27 6.42 -29.93 3.25
N GLY A 28 6.99 -29.22 4.23
CA GLY A 28 6.37 -28.09 4.92
C GLY A 28 5.23 -28.46 5.90
N LEU A 29 4.85 -29.74 6.01
CA LEU A 29 3.71 -30.19 6.82
C LEU A 29 3.99 -30.25 8.33
N THR A 30 5.26 -30.16 8.76
CA THR A 30 5.63 -30.34 10.16
C THR A 30 5.78 -29.00 10.89
N ALA A 31 4.85 -28.71 11.81
CA ALA A 31 4.99 -27.56 12.71
C ALA A 31 6.24 -27.70 13.58
N LEU A 32 7.22 -26.81 13.38
CA LEU A 32 8.47 -26.78 14.14
C LEU A 32 8.20 -26.57 15.63
N THR A 33 8.38 -27.63 16.42
CA THR A 33 8.21 -27.58 17.86
C THR A 33 9.54 -27.29 18.53
N ILE A 34 9.78 -26.06 18.97
CA ILE A 34 11.02 -25.66 19.67
C ILE A 34 11.28 -26.45 20.95
N ASN A 35 10.27 -27.11 21.53
CA ASN A 35 10.44 -27.97 22.70
C ASN A 35 11.37 -29.16 22.43
N GLN A 36 11.52 -29.59 21.16
CA GLN A 36 12.40 -30.68 20.76
C GLN A 36 13.88 -30.26 20.64
N LEU A 37 14.16 -28.94 20.64
CA LEU A 37 15.53 -28.43 20.64
C LEU A 37 16.19 -28.61 22.01
N ALA A 38 17.37 -29.22 22.03
CA ALA A 38 18.24 -29.32 23.18
C ALA A 38 19.06 -28.02 23.34
N THR A 39 18.90 -27.36 24.47
CA THR A 39 19.73 -26.22 24.88
C THR A 39 20.66 -26.69 26.00
N PRO A 40 21.99 -26.50 25.87
CA PRO A 40 22.92 -26.79 26.96
C PRO A 40 22.56 -26.04 28.24
N SER A 41 22.88 -26.64 29.39
CA SER A 41 22.63 -25.98 30.66
C SER A 41 23.57 -24.79 30.88
N GLY A 42 23.01 -23.63 31.17
CA GLY A 42 23.73 -22.40 31.49
C GLY A 42 24.35 -22.49 32.87
N SER A 43 25.68 -22.49 32.92
CA SER A 43 26.46 -22.59 34.16
C SER A 43 27.17 -21.29 34.51
N GLY A 44 27.19 -20.31 33.60
CA GLY A 44 27.73 -18.97 33.81
C GLY A 44 26.74 -18.02 34.47
N GLY A 45 27.07 -16.72 34.43
CA GLY A 45 26.19 -15.66 34.91
C GLY A 45 24.89 -15.53 34.11
N VAL A 46 23.99 -14.68 34.59
CA VAL A 46 22.69 -14.40 33.98
C VAL A 46 22.80 -13.26 32.97
N ILE A 47 21.93 -13.26 31.97
CA ILE A 47 21.80 -12.16 31.00
C ILE A 47 20.34 -11.74 30.83
N ASP A 48 20.17 -10.50 30.39
CA ASP A 48 18.93 -10.02 29.77
C ASP A 48 19.15 -9.99 28.25
N ALA A 49 18.31 -10.69 27.50
CA ALA A 49 18.30 -10.71 26.05
C ALA A 49 17.02 -10.06 25.53
N PHE A 50 17.16 -9.05 24.68
CA PHE A 50 16.05 -8.28 24.12
C PHE A 50 15.97 -8.43 22.62
N VAL A 51 14.77 -8.58 22.08
CA VAL A 51 14.50 -8.55 20.65
C VAL A 51 13.90 -7.19 20.30
N MET A 52 14.55 -6.50 19.38
CA MET A 52 14.36 -5.06 19.16
C MET A 52 14.12 -4.73 17.70
N ASN A 53 13.28 -3.72 17.47
CA ASN A 53 13.21 -3.05 16.18
C ASN A 53 14.33 -1.99 16.06
N TYR A 54 14.43 -1.36 14.89
CA TYR A 54 15.46 -0.35 14.60
C TYR A 54 15.47 0.82 15.60
N ASN A 55 14.29 1.26 16.05
CA ASN A 55 14.11 2.45 16.89
C ASN A 55 14.54 2.22 18.34
N ALA A 56 14.39 1.01 18.87
CA ALA A 56 14.74 0.64 20.24
C ALA A 56 16.26 0.59 20.52
N ARG A 57 17.10 0.57 19.47
CA ARG A 57 18.56 0.43 19.63
C ARG A 57 19.19 1.62 20.34
N ALA A 58 18.69 2.83 20.13
CA ALA A 58 19.22 4.02 20.79
C ALA A 58 18.99 3.94 22.30
N ALA A 59 17.76 3.59 22.71
CA ALA A 59 17.40 3.40 24.12
C ALA A 59 18.22 2.27 24.76
N PHE A 60 18.51 1.18 24.03
CA PHE A 60 19.31 0.07 24.54
C PHE A 60 20.72 0.47 25.02
N TYR A 61 21.33 1.49 24.43
CA TYR A 61 22.65 1.98 24.85
C TYR A 61 22.60 3.10 25.88
N GLU A 62 21.40 3.56 26.25
CA GLU A 62 21.23 4.71 27.12
C GLU A 62 21.61 4.37 28.58
N LYS A 63 22.39 5.27 29.17
CA LYS A 63 22.92 5.16 30.53
C LYS A 63 22.71 6.48 31.26
N ASP A 64 22.46 6.41 32.56
CA ASP A 64 22.44 7.60 33.40
C ASP A 64 23.88 8.12 33.64
N MET A 65 23.97 9.26 34.32
CA MET A 65 25.25 9.88 34.68
C MET A 65 26.16 9.01 35.57
N PHE A 66 25.64 7.91 36.13
CA PHE A 66 26.36 6.94 36.96
C PHE A 66 26.68 5.64 36.21
N GLY A 67 26.33 5.54 34.92
CA GLY A 67 26.54 4.35 34.10
C GLY A 67 25.50 3.24 34.32
N ALA A 68 24.43 3.51 35.06
CA ALA A 68 23.31 2.58 35.23
C ALA A 68 22.41 2.62 33.99
N TRP A 69 21.77 1.49 33.69
CA TRP A 69 20.78 1.42 32.60
C TRP A 69 19.54 2.22 33.00
N VAL A 70 19.02 3.04 32.08
CA VAL A 70 17.84 3.91 32.34
C VAL A 70 16.51 3.31 31.89
N TYR A 71 16.55 2.10 31.34
CA TYR A 71 15.38 1.37 30.88
C TYR A 71 15.26 0.03 31.61
N ASP A 72 14.01 -0.39 31.83
CA ASP A 72 13.69 -1.78 32.19
C ASP A 72 13.61 -2.66 30.95
N THR A 73 13.00 -2.14 29.88
CA THR A 73 12.97 -2.72 28.54
C THR A 73 13.26 -1.62 27.51
N PRO A 74 14.21 -1.80 26.58
CA PRO A 74 14.61 -0.78 25.60
C PRO A 74 13.54 -0.50 24.52
N GLY A 75 12.38 -1.16 24.59
CA GLY A 75 11.37 -1.21 23.55
C GLY A 75 11.62 -2.34 22.55
N GLY A 76 10.72 -2.50 21.58
CA GLY A 76 10.79 -3.57 20.59
C GLY A 76 9.77 -4.68 20.84
N TYR A 77 10.17 -5.92 20.58
CA TYR A 77 9.29 -7.08 20.57
C TYR A 77 9.38 -7.81 21.92
N GLN A 78 8.21 -8.07 22.51
CA GLN A 78 8.14 -8.85 23.75
C GLN A 78 8.44 -10.32 23.47
N GLU A 79 7.99 -10.84 22.33
CA GLU A 79 8.40 -12.13 21.80
C GLU A 79 9.92 -12.13 21.55
N GLY A 80 10.61 -13.21 21.92
CA GLY A 80 12.07 -13.26 21.83
C GLY A 80 12.83 -12.77 23.07
N THR A 81 12.20 -11.97 23.93
CA THR A 81 12.87 -11.37 25.10
C THR A 81 12.98 -12.36 26.26
N SER A 82 14.11 -12.35 26.97
CA SER A 82 14.37 -13.19 28.15
C SER A 82 15.17 -12.42 29.20
N ILE A 83 14.68 -12.37 30.44
CA ILE A 83 15.27 -11.58 31.52
C ILE A 83 15.90 -12.51 32.56
N ASN A 84 17.08 -12.14 33.06
CA ASN A 84 17.78 -12.83 34.14
C ASN A 84 17.96 -14.34 33.89
N ALA A 85 18.34 -14.71 32.67
CA ALA A 85 18.39 -16.09 32.20
C ALA A 85 19.83 -16.57 31.97
N ARG A 86 20.09 -17.86 32.24
CA ARG A 86 21.40 -18.51 31.95
C ARG A 86 21.41 -19.29 30.64
N GLN A 87 20.23 -19.62 30.12
CA GLN A 87 20.05 -20.32 28.85
C GLN A 87 18.64 -20.04 28.32
N GLY A 88 18.43 -20.23 27.02
CA GLY A 88 17.11 -20.07 26.44
C GLY A 88 17.00 -20.58 25.01
N LYS A 89 15.77 -20.95 24.65
CA LYS A 89 15.33 -21.22 23.28
C LYS A 89 14.04 -20.46 23.07
N VAL A 90 14.05 -19.57 22.08
CA VAL A 90 12.91 -18.70 21.79
C VAL A 90 12.63 -18.79 20.31
N LYS A 91 11.36 -18.98 19.97
CA LYS A 91 10.83 -18.83 18.61
C LYS A 91 10.33 -17.40 18.48
N ILE A 92 10.53 -16.84 17.29
CA ILE A 92 9.94 -15.57 16.88
C ILE A 92 9.10 -15.93 15.65
N ASP A 93 7.78 -15.91 15.75
CA ASP A 93 6.87 -16.25 14.65
C ASP A 93 5.85 -15.16 14.30
N ASP A 94 5.79 -14.09 15.06
CA ASP A 94 5.03 -12.88 14.78
C ASP A 94 5.76 -11.89 13.86
N ILE A 95 7.10 -11.95 13.80
CA ILE A 95 7.94 -11.13 12.90
C ILE A 95 8.27 -11.88 11.62
N VAL A 96 7.51 -11.61 10.56
CA VAL A 96 7.63 -12.29 9.26
C VAL A 96 8.45 -11.51 8.21
N THR A 97 8.72 -10.23 8.43
CA THR A 97 9.50 -9.39 7.51
C THR A 97 10.38 -8.39 8.25
N GLY A 98 11.41 -7.87 7.55
CA GLY A 98 12.28 -6.80 8.03
C GLY A 98 13.50 -7.25 8.84
N THR A 99 14.19 -6.27 9.43
CA THR A 99 15.43 -6.50 10.20
C THR A 99 15.16 -6.48 11.70
N VAL A 100 15.54 -7.55 12.38
CA VAL A 100 15.44 -7.69 13.83
C VAL A 100 16.81 -7.53 14.48
N TYR A 101 16.85 -6.83 15.62
CA TYR A 101 18.07 -6.60 16.38
C TYR A 101 18.02 -7.35 17.71
N LEU A 102 19.16 -7.91 18.12
CA LEU A 102 19.32 -8.57 19.42
C LEU A 102 20.18 -7.71 20.34
N GLY A 103 19.66 -7.37 21.51
CA GLY A 103 20.39 -6.70 22.58
C GLY A 103 20.74 -7.66 23.70
N LEU A 104 22.02 -7.76 24.07
CA LEU A 104 22.46 -8.57 25.21
C LEU A 104 22.98 -7.66 26.31
N LYS A 105 22.29 -7.65 27.45
CA LYS A 105 22.64 -6.89 28.64
C LYS A 105 23.15 -7.84 29.72
N ASN A 106 24.32 -7.51 30.28
CA ASN A 106 24.79 -8.10 31.52
C ASN A 106 24.18 -7.31 32.69
N PRO A 107 23.26 -7.89 33.49
CA PRO A 107 22.69 -7.23 34.65
C PRO A 107 23.68 -7.13 35.81
N HIS A 108 24.79 -7.88 35.79
CA HIS A 108 25.81 -7.83 36.83
C HIS A 108 26.91 -6.81 36.50
N TYR A 109 27.17 -5.90 37.43
CA TYR A 109 28.07 -4.75 37.23
C TYR A 109 29.56 -5.05 37.46
N LYS A 110 29.89 -6.19 38.10
CA LYS A 110 31.28 -6.56 38.47
C LYS A 110 31.81 -7.80 37.75
N ASP A 111 30.92 -8.69 37.34
CA ASP A 111 31.31 -10.00 36.82
C ASP A 111 30.97 -10.04 35.34
N GLY A 112 31.96 -10.42 34.52
CA GLY A 112 31.72 -10.73 33.12
C GLY A 112 30.87 -11.99 32.98
N VAL A 113 30.11 -12.06 31.90
CA VAL A 113 29.35 -13.25 31.53
C VAL A 113 29.76 -13.68 30.13
N ASN A 114 30.18 -14.93 29.99
CA ASN A 114 30.44 -15.52 28.68
C ASN A 114 29.11 -16.07 28.14
N VAL A 115 28.77 -15.69 26.90
CA VAL A 115 27.51 -16.06 26.26
C VAL A 115 27.83 -16.71 24.92
N THR A 116 27.29 -17.90 24.72
CA THR A 116 27.18 -18.51 23.38
C THR A 116 25.78 -18.26 22.86
N PHE A 117 25.68 -17.75 21.63
CA PHE A 117 24.41 -17.45 20.98
C PHE A 117 24.39 -17.97 19.54
N GLU A 118 23.29 -18.61 19.14
CA GLU A 118 23.01 -19.00 17.76
C GLU A 118 21.59 -18.56 17.39
N ALA A 119 21.43 -17.85 16.27
CA ALA A 119 20.14 -17.52 15.67
C ALA A 119 20.06 -18.08 14.24
N VAL A 120 18.86 -18.53 13.87
CA VAL A 120 18.55 -19.07 12.54
C VAL A 120 17.22 -18.47 12.11
N ALA A 121 17.18 -17.91 10.90
CA ALA A 121 15.94 -17.58 10.21
C ALA A 121 15.58 -18.73 9.26
N ILE A 122 14.33 -19.16 9.30
CA ILE A 122 13.80 -20.14 8.34
C ILE A 122 12.95 -19.36 7.36
N VAL A 123 13.34 -19.42 6.09
CA VAL A 123 12.75 -18.67 5.00
C VAL A 123 12.34 -19.68 3.93
N GLU A 124 11.07 -19.62 3.55
CA GLU A 124 10.55 -20.36 2.41
C GLU A 124 10.91 -19.58 1.14
N TYR A 125 11.63 -20.22 0.23
CA TYR A 125 11.89 -19.70 -1.11
C TYR A 125 11.25 -20.64 -2.11
N GLN A 126 10.24 -20.17 -2.85
CA GLN A 126 9.81 -20.87 -4.05
C GLN A 126 10.84 -20.60 -5.15
N GLU A 127 11.44 -21.66 -5.72
CA GLU A 127 12.23 -21.56 -6.93
C GLU A 127 11.28 -21.28 -8.10
N MET A 128 11.06 -19.99 -8.39
CA MET A 128 10.31 -19.58 -9.57
C MET A 128 11.23 -19.54 -10.78
N ASP A 129 10.77 -20.07 -11.91
CA ASP A 129 11.45 -19.92 -13.19
C ASP A 129 11.33 -18.46 -13.67
N MET A 130 12.33 -17.66 -13.30
CA MET A 130 12.46 -16.25 -13.68
C MET A 130 12.98 -16.07 -15.12
N SER A 131 12.97 -17.11 -15.97
CA SER A 131 13.34 -16.98 -17.38
C SER A 131 12.14 -16.71 -18.29
N VAL A 132 10.91 -17.01 -17.85
CA VAL A 132 9.70 -16.90 -18.68
C VAL A 132 8.51 -16.33 -17.90
N TRP A 133 7.70 -15.50 -18.56
CA TRP A 133 6.40 -15.07 -18.04
C TRP A 133 5.39 -16.22 -18.00
N THR A 134 5.33 -16.95 -16.89
CA THR A 134 4.31 -17.96 -16.61
C THR A 134 3.03 -17.30 -16.08
N ALA A 135 1.93 -18.07 -15.98
CA ALA A 135 0.71 -17.56 -15.35
C ALA A 135 0.95 -17.17 -13.88
N GLU A 136 1.77 -17.93 -13.17
CA GLU A 136 2.12 -17.69 -11.77
C GLU A 136 2.95 -16.40 -11.59
N THR A 137 3.98 -16.18 -12.41
CA THR A 137 4.79 -14.95 -12.30
C THR A 137 4.01 -13.70 -12.70
N LYS A 138 3.10 -13.81 -13.68
CA LYS A 138 2.18 -12.74 -14.04
C LYS A 138 1.24 -12.39 -12.89
N GLU A 139 0.66 -13.39 -12.23
CA GLU A 139 -0.25 -13.20 -11.10
C GLU A 139 0.46 -12.53 -9.91
N ILE A 140 1.68 -12.94 -9.60
CA ILE A 140 2.49 -12.33 -8.54
C ILE A 140 2.78 -10.86 -8.85
N MET A 141 3.22 -10.55 -10.07
CA MET A 141 3.51 -9.16 -10.46
C MET A 141 2.26 -8.29 -10.47
N HIS A 142 1.14 -8.82 -10.97
CA HIS A 142 -0.15 -8.14 -10.94
C HIS A 142 -0.57 -7.85 -9.49
N THR A 143 -0.59 -8.87 -8.64
CA THR A 143 -1.02 -8.76 -7.24
C THR A 143 -0.13 -7.80 -6.45
N ALA A 144 1.19 -7.89 -6.60
CA ALA A 144 2.11 -7.00 -5.89
C ALA A 144 1.92 -5.53 -6.27
N TYR A 145 1.71 -5.24 -7.57
CA TYR A 145 1.45 -3.88 -8.02
C TYR A 145 0.06 -3.39 -7.60
N TYR A 146 -0.97 -4.24 -7.75
CA TYR A 146 -2.33 -3.98 -7.31
C TYR A 146 -2.39 -3.63 -5.81
N ASP A 147 -1.81 -4.46 -4.95
CA ASP A 147 -1.81 -4.24 -3.50
C ASP A 147 -1.10 -2.94 -3.11
N GLY A 148 -0.02 -2.59 -3.84
CA GLY A 148 0.65 -1.30 -3.70
C GLY A 148 -0.27 -0.12 -3.99
N LEU A 149 -1.05 -0.18 -5.07
CA LEU A 149 -2.02 0.87 -5.42
C LEU A 149 -3.18 0.97 -4.43
N ILE A 150 -3.67 -0.18 -3.93
CA ILE A 150 -4.69 -0.21 -2.86
C ILE A 150 -4.15 0.44 -1.59
N ALA A 151 -2.89 0.17 -1.22
CA ALA A 151 -2.24 0.80 -0.07
C ALA A 151 -2.04 2.31 -0.25
N GLU A 152 -1.89 2.79 -1.49
CA GLU A 152 -1.90 4.22 -1.85
C GLU A 152 -3.32 4.85 -1.84
N GLY A 153 -4.37 4.04 -1.65
CA GLY A 153 -5.76 4.49 -1.52
C GLY A 153 -6.56 4.52 -2.82
N MET A 154 -6.08 3.85 -3.87
CA MET A 154 -6.79 3.73 -5.15
C MET A 154 -8.03 2.82 -5.02
N SER A 155 -9.08 3.07 -5.82
CA SER A 155 -10.27 2.19 -5.87
C SER A 155 -9.91 0.82 -6.44
N HIS A 156 -10.76 -0.18 -6.21
CA HIS A 156 -10.50 -1.54 -6.68
C HIS A 156 -10.50 -1.61 -8.21
N GLU A 157 -11.47 -0.96 -8.86
CA GLU A 157 -11.53 -0.90 -10.33
C GLU A 157 -10.29 -0.21 -10.92
N ALA A 158 -9.89 0.93 -10.37
CA ALA A 158 -8.73 1.68 -10.86
C ALA A 158 -7.41 0.94 -10.62
N ALA A 159 -7.23 0.35 -9.43
CA ALA A 159 -6.06 -0.44 -9.11
C ALA A 159 -5.93 -1.65 -10.04
N ASN A 160 -7.04 -2.36 -10.29
CA ASN A 160 -7.06 -3.50 -11.19
C ASN A 160 -6.76 -3.09 -12.65
N ALA A 161 -7.35 -1.99 -13.13
CA ALA A 161 -7.07 -1.49 -14.47
C ALA A 161 -5.59 -1.08 -14.64
N ALA A 162 -5.02 -0.40 -13.66
CA ALA A 162 -3.62 0.01 -13.66
C ALA A 162 -2.66 -1.18 -13.58
N ALA A 163 -2.95 -2.18 -12.74
CA ALA A 163 -2.15 -3.39 -12.64
C ALA A 163 -2.17 -4.23 -13.92
N ASN A 164 -3.34 -4.35 -14.57
CA ASN A 164 -3.44 -5.01 -15.87
C ASN A 164 -2.62 -4.26 -16.94
N CYS A 165 -2.77 -2.93 -17.04
CA CYS A 165 -1.97 -2.14 -17.98
C CYS A 165 -0.46 -2.28 -17.72
N PHE A 166 -0.04 -2.20 -16.45
CA PHE A 166 1.36 -2.33 -16.07
C PHE A 166 1.92 -3.70 -16.47
N LEU A 167 1.18 -4.78 -16.16
CA LEU A 167 1.57 -6.14 -16.52
C LEU A 167 1.64 -6.33 -18.03
N GLU A 168 0.67 -5.82 -18.78
CA GLU A 168 0.66 -5.91 -20.24
C GLU A 168 1.86 -5.20 -20.86
N GLU A 169 2.19 -4.00 -20.40
CA GLU A 169 3.39 -3.26 -20.85
C GLU A 169 4.67 -4.00 -20.48
N MET A 170 4.76 -4.57 -19.28
CA MET A 170 5.91 -5.36 -18.85
C MET A 170 6.11 -6.60 -19.74
N VAL A 171 5.05 -7.40 -19.93
CA VAL A 171 5.11 -8.65 -20.70
C VAL A 171 5.35 -8.38 -22.19
N SER A 172 4.83 -7.26 -22.72
CA SER A 172 4.95 -6.94 -24.15
C SER A 172 6.32 -6.39 -24.53
N ASN A 173 7.01 -5.73 -23.60
CA ASN A 173 8.25 -5.02 -23.90
C ASN A 173 9.50 -5.64 -23.24
N TYR A 174 9.34 -6.54 -22.27
CA TYR A 174 10.45 -7.10 -21.50
C TYR A 174 10.30 -8.61 -21.28
N SER A 175 11.42 -9.32 -21.27
CA SER A 175 11.54 -10.67 -20.73
C SER A 175 11.96 -10.62 -19.27
N LEU A 176 11.60 -11.63 -18.46
CA LEU A 176 12.05 -11.69 -17.07
C LEU A 176 13.58 -11.74 -16.94
N SER A 177 14.27 -12.34 -17.92
CA SER A 177 15.73 -12.37 -17.97
C SER A 177 16.37 -11.00 -18.27
N ASP A 178 15.63 -10.04 -18.82
CA ASP A 178 16.19 -8.70 -19.04
C ASP A 178 16.52 -8.02 -17.71
N PHE A 179 15.73 -8.29 -16.66
CA PHE A 179 15.93 -7.70 -15.34
C PHE A 179 17.15 -8.26 -14.60
N SER A 180 17.62 -9.47 -14.92
CA SER A 180 18.77 -10.07 -14.21
C SER A 180 20.08 -9.31 -14.43
N ASN A 181 20.15 -8.50 -15.49
CA ASN A 181 21.33 -7.71 -15.86
C ASN A 181 21.16 -6.21 -15.58
N MET A 182 20.01 -5.80 -15.05
CA MET A 182 19.71 -4.40 -14.76
C MET A 182 20.05 -4.05 -13.31
N SER A 183 20.52 -2.84 -13.09
CA SER A 183 20.60 -2.24 -11.76
C SER A 183 19.21 -1.89 -11.22
N GLU A 184 19.12 -1.76 -9.90
CA GLU A 184 17.90 -1.31 -9.23
C GLU A 184 17.37 0.02 -9.79
N ALA A 185 18.27 0.97 -10.07
CA ALA A 185 17.92 2.26 -10.64
C ALA A 185 17.35 2.16 -12.07
N GLU A 186 17.87 1.24 -12.89
CA GLU A 186 17.34 1.01 -14.25
C GLU A 186 15.93 0.42 -14.19
N MET A 187 15.70 -0.54 -13.29
CA MET A 187 14.39 -1.14 -13.06
C MET A 187 13.38 -0.10 -12.56
N GLU A 188 13.79 0.79 -11.66
CA GLU A 188 12.94 1.88 -11.16
C GLU A 188 12.52 2.81 -12.30
N VAL A 189 13.45 3.23 -13.17
CA VAL A 189 13.13 4.11 -14.31
C VAL A 189 12.13 3.44 -15.26
N ILE A 190 12.30 2.15 -15.56
CA ILE A 190 11.36 1.39 -16.39
C ILE A 190 9.98 1.37 -15.73
N GLY A 191 9.92 1.01 -14.45
CA GLY A 191 8.67 0.96 -13.69
C GLY A 191 7.96 2.31 -13.67
N GLN A 192 8.68 3.42 -13.50
CA GLN A 192 8.10 4.76 -13.54
C GLN A 192 7.57 5.13 -14.92
N ASN A 193 8.28 4.78 -15.99
CA ASN A 193 7.82 5.06 -17.36
C ASN A 193 6.53 4.30 -17.69
N ILE A 194 6.46 3.01 -17.34
CA ILE A 194 5.26 2.19 -17.53
C ILE A 194 4.11 2.74 -16.68
N ARG A 195 4.37 3.03 -15.40
CA ARG A 195 3.38 3.65 -14.50
C ARG A 195 2.83 4.93 -15.13
N ASN A 196 3.69 5.86 -15.55
CA ASN A 196 3.26 7.13 -16.14
C ASN A 196 2.39 6.91 -17.38
N LYS A 197 2.81 6.02 -18.29
CA LYS A 197 2.05 5.68 -19.50
C LYS A 197 0.66 5.16 -19.16
N CYS A 198 0.55 4.20 -18.24
CA CYS A 198 -0.71 3.62 -17.80
C CYS A 198 -1.59 4.64 -17.07
N MET A 199 -1.02 5.46 -16.19
CA MET A 199 -1.80 6.46 -15.47
C MET A 199 -2.34 7.54 -16.41
N THR A 200 -1.57 7.95 -17.41
CA THR A 200 -2.05 8.90 -18.42
C THR A 200 -3.18 8.29 -19.26
N SER A 201 -3.06 7.04 -19.71
CA SER A 201 -4.10 6.42 -20.54
C SER A 201 -5.40 6.18 -19.77
N LEU A 202 -5.31 5.79 -18.50
CA LEU A 202 -6.47 5.52 -17.64
C LEU A 202 -7.10 6.79 -17.06
N GLY A 203 -6.34 7.88 -17.00
CA GLY A 203 -6.76 9.17 -16.44
C GLY A 203 -7.31 10.17 -17.46
N GLY A 204 -7.84 9.71 -18.60
CA GLY A 204 -8.41 10.58 -19.65
C GLY A 204 -7.39 11.22 -20.61
N GLY A 205 -6.11 10.83 -20.55
CA GLY A 205 -5.09 11.26 -21.50
C GLY A 205 -4.48 12.63 -21.23
N GLU A 206 -3.45 12.96 -22.01
CA GLU A 206 -2.85 14.30 -21.97
C GLU A 206 -3.75 15.31 -22.68
N LYS A 207 -4.08 16.40 -21.98
CA LYS A 207 -4.93 17.47 -22.52
C LYS A 207 -4.12 18.48 -23.33
N SER A 208 -4.60 18.78 -24.52
CA SER A 208 -4.15 19.88 -25.38
C SER A 208 -4.41 21.25 -24.75
N GLU A 209 -3.76 22.29 -25.27
CA GLU A 209 -4.01 23.68 -24.84
C GLU A 209 -5.45 24.12 -25.12
N GLU A 210 -6.06 23.65 -26.20
CA GLU A 210 -7.48 23.84 -26.49
C GLU A 210 -8.36 23.21 -25.40
N GLU A 211 -8.11 21.97 -25.01
CA GLU A 211 -8.92 21.29 -23.98
C GLU A 211 -8.76 21.95 -22.59
N LYS A 212 -7.56 22.46 -22.29
CA LYS A 212 -7.33 23.27 -21.07
C LYS A 212 -8.14 24.56 -21.08
N LYS A 213 -8.33 25.21 -22.24
CA LYS A 213 -9.24 26.37 -22.37
C LYS A 213 -10.67 25.95 -22.07
N GLY A 214 -11.12 24.81 -22.58
CA GLY A 214 -12.44 24.23 -22.26
C GLY A 214 -12.65 24.11 -20.76
N SER A 215 -11.68 23.50 -20.05
CA SER A 215 -11.74 23.35 -18.59
C SER A 215 -11.82 24.70 -17.87
N THR A 216 -11.07 25.70 -18.34
CA THR A 216 -11.09 27.07 -17.78
C THR A 216 -12.46 27.72 -17.95
N VAL A 217 -13.06 27.60 -19.14
CA VAL A 217 -14.39 28.16 -19.43
C VAL A 217 -15.46 27.44 -18.62
N GLY A 218 -15.37 26.12 -18.45
CA GLY A 218 -16.28 25.35 -17.59
C GLY A 218 -16.21 25.80 -16.12
N GLY A 219 -15.02 26.19 -15.63
CA GLY A 219 -14.89 26.77 -14.29
C GLY A 219 -15.59 28.13 -14.16
N MET A 220 -15.65 28.92 -15.23
CA MET A 220 -16.44 30.15 -15.26
C MET A 220 -17.95 29.87 -15.21
N ALA A 221 -18.41 28.76 -15.80
CA ALA A 221 -19.79 28.32 -15.71
C ALA A 221 -20.20 28.05 -14.27
N TRP A 222 -19.41 27.27 -13.53
CA TRP A 222 -19.65 27.00 -12.11
C TRP A 222 -19.71 28.29 -11.28
N LYS A 223 -18.77 29.21 -11.52
CA LYS A 223 -18.77 30.53 -10.85
C LYS A 223 -20.01 31.36 -11.16
N ALA A 224 -20.55 31.28 -12.38
CA ALA A 224 -21.80 31.95 -12.73
C ALA A 224 -22.99 31.36 -11.95
N TYR A 225 -23.05 30.04 -11.83
CA TYR A 225 -24.04 29.33 -11.01
C TYR A 225 -23.97 29.70 -9.52
N GLU A 226 -22.77 29.80 -8.94
CA GLU A 226 -22.59 30.24 -7.56
C GLU A 226 -23.19 31.64 -7.33
N ASN A 227 -22.99 32.55 -8.30
CA ASN A 227 -23.57 33.89 -8.29
C ASN A 227 -25.09 33.93 -8.56
N GLY A 228 -25.72 32.78 -8.81
CA GLY A 228 -27.16 32.66 -9.06
C GLY A 228 -27.59 32.92 -10.50
N ASP A 229 -26.64 33.09 -11.44
CA ASP A 229 -26.92 33.31 -12.85
C ASP A 229 -26.83 31.99 -13.63
N VAL A 230 -27.90 31.20 -13.54
CA VAL A 230 -27.99 29.86 -14.16
C VAL A 230 -27.96 29.93 -15.69
N ASP A 231 -28.62 30.91 -16.31
CA ASP A 231 -28.64 31.03 -17.77
C ASP A 231 -27.24 31.32 -18.32
N LYS A 232 -26.46 32.17 -17.63
CA LYS A 232 -25.05 32.41 -17.98
C LYS A 232 -24.16 31.21 -17.71
N ALA A 233 -24.44 30.45 -16.65
CA ALA A 233 -23.75 29.21 -16.37
C ALA A 233 -23.91 28.21 -17.53
N ILE A 234 -25.13 28.03 -18.04
CA ILE A 234 -25.41 27.19 -19.22
C ILE A 234 -24.61 27.67 -20.43
N THR A 235 -24.65 28.98 -20.75
CA THR A 235 -23.90 29.53 -21.90
C THR A 235 -22.40 29.26 -21.81
N TYR A 236 -21.81 29.38 -20.62
CA TYR A 236 -20.40 29.06 -20.43
C TYR A 236 -20.11 27.56 -20.51
N SER A 237 -20.99 26.71 -19.99
CA SER A 237 -20.84 25.26 -20.11
C SER A 237 -20.89 24.81 -21.56
N GLU A 238 -21.85 25.27 -22.36
CA GLU A 238 -21.92 24.98 -23.79
C GLU A 238 -20.65 25.40 -24.52
N LYS A 239 -20.14 26.60 -24.23
CA LYS A 239 -18.88 27.08 -24.79
C LYS A 239 -17.67 26.26 -24.34
N ALA A 240 -17.66 25.73 -23.12
CA ALA A 240 -16.60 24.86 -22.64
C ALA A 240 -16.55 23.57 -23.47
N LEU A 241 -17.73 23.01 -23.80
CA LEU A 241 -17.85 21.80 -24.63
C LEU A 241 -17.47 22.03 -26.10
N GLU A 242 -17.50 23.27 -26.61
CA GLU A 242 -16.94 23.59 -27.94
C GLU A 242 -15.41 23.38 -27.99
N TYR A 243 -14.72 23.52 -26.86
CA TYR A 243 -13.28 23.28 -26.76
C TYR A 243 -12.93 21.84 -26.41
N ASP A 244 -13.71 21.24 -25.51
CA ASP A 244 -13.52 19.86 -25.04
C ASP A 244 -14.88 19.20 -24.78
N PRO A 245 -15.41 18.43 -25.75
CA PRO A 245 -16.64 17.67 -25.58
C PRO A 245 -16.55 16.57 -24.52
N GLY A 246 -15.34 16.20 -24.09
CA GLY A 246 -15.06 15.12 -23.14
C GLY A 246 -15.09 15.55 -21.67
N LEU A 247 -15.41 16.81 -21.37
CA LEU A 247 -15.51 17.30 -19.99
C LEU A 247 -16.75 16.75 -19.29
N SER A 248 -16.65 15.54 -18.74
CA SER A 248 -17.74 14.86 -18.02
C SER A 248 -18.39 15.73 -16.94
N TRP A 249 -17.59 16.46 -16.17
CA TRP A 249 -18.10 17.36 -15.13
C TRP A 249 -18.82 18.59 -15.68
N VAL A 250 -18.54 19.03 -16.91
CA VAL A 250 -19.31 20.11 -17.56
C VAL A 250 -20.66 19.58 -18.02
N HIS A 251 -20.72 18.35 -18.53
CA HIS A 251 -22.01 17.67 -18.79
C HIS A 251 -22.83 17.53 -17.50
N ALA A 252 -22.22 17.08 -16.40
CA ALA A 252 -22.90 17.00 -15.11
C ALA A 252 -23.43 18.37 -14.63
N ASN A 253 -22.67 19.46 -14.85
CA ASN A 253 -23.11 20.82 -14.56
C ASN A 253 -24.31 21.23 -15.41
N LEU A 254 -24.30 20.95 -16.72
CA LEU A 254 -25.47 21.19 -17.59
C LEU A 254 -26.68 20.40 -17.11
N GLY A 255 -26.49 19.14 -16.70
CA GLY A 255 -27.54 18.33 -16.09
C GLY A 255 -28.14 18.99 -14.84
N LEU A 256 -27.29 19.45 -13.92
CA LEU A 256 -27.70 20.17 -12.72
C LEU A 256 -28.47 21.45 -13.05
N PHE A 257 -27.98 22.23 -14.02
CA PHE A 257 -28.62 23.48 -14.43
C PHE A 257 -29.98 23.23 -15.08
N SER A 258 -30.12 22.16 -15.87
CA SER A 258 -31.39 21.72 -16.45
C SER A 258 -32.40 21.31 -15.37
N LEU A 259 -31.97 20.60 -14.31
CA LEU A 259 -32.84 20.30 -13.15
C LEU A 259 -33.38 21.60 -12.52
N ILE A 260 -32.51 22.60 -12.33
CA ILE A 260 -32.89 23.90 -11.75
C ILE A 260 -33.89 24.65 -12.66
N LYS A 261 -33.80 24.45 -13.98
CA LYS A 261 -34.74 24.99 -14.98
C LYS A 261 -36.00 24.14 -15.15
N ASN A 262 -36.12 23.05 -14.41
CA ASN A 262 -37.22 22.08 -14.48
C ASN A 262 -37.32 21.41 -15.87
N ASP A 263 -36.18 21.22 -16.54
CA ASP A 263 -36.04 20.45 -17.78
C ASP A 263 -35.44 19.09 -17.44
N GLU A 264 -36.29 18.19 -16.95
CA GLU A 264 -35.91 16.87 -16.44
C GLU A 264 -35.33 15.97 -17.53
N LEU A 265 -35.84 16.08 -18.77
CA LEU A 265 -35.36 15.29 -19.90
C LEU A 265 -33.94 15.71 -20.30
N ALA A 266 -33.70 17.01 -20.46
CA ALA A 266 -32.36 17.50 -20.74
C ALA A 266 -31.39 17.19 -19.59
N ALA A 267 -31.86 17.27 -18.33
CA ALA A 267 -31.05 16.91 -17.19
C ALA A 267 -30.56 15.46 -17.25
N LEU A 268 -31.48 14.52 -17.50
CA LEU A 268 -31.16 13.11 -17.60
C LEU A 268 -30.15 12.85 -18.73
N ASP A 269 -30.38 13.40 -19.92
CA ASP A 269 -29.48 13.22 -21.07
C ASP A 269 -28.05 13.69 -20.75
N TYR A 270 -27.90 14.88 -20.15
CA TYR A 270 -26.59 15.39 -19.77
C TYR A 270 -25.90 14.55 -18.69
N TYR A 271 -26.64 14.01 -17.71
CA TYR A 271 -26.04 13.13 -16.72
C TYR A 271 -25.64 11.78 -17.30
N LEU A 272 -26.38 11.24 -18.28
CA LEU A 272 -25.98 10.03 -19.00
C LEU A 272 -24.68 10.24 -19.78
N ASP A 273 -24.54 11.39 -20.45
CA ASP A 273 -23.28 11.77 -21.11
C ASP A 273 -22.13 11.91 -20.10
N ALA A 274 -22.38 12.57 -18.96
CA ALA A 274 -21.41 12.71 -17.88
C ALA A 274 -20.94 11.35 -17.35
N ILE A 275 -21.87 10.42 -17.10
CA ILE A 275 -21.55 9.06 -16.64
C ILE A 275 -20.70 8.32 -17.68
N ALA A 276 -21.12 8.34 -18.94
CA ALA A 276 -20.41 7.65 -20.02
C ALA A 276 -18.98 8.17 -20.21
N LEU A 277 -18.76 9.47 -20.04
CA LEU A 277 -17.44 10.10 -20.13
C LEU A 277 -16.59 9.82 -18.89
N THR A 278 -17.18 9.90 -17.69
CA THR A 278 -16.48 9.64 -16.43
C THR A 278 -15.94 8.21 -16.35
N LYS A 279 -16.66 7.22 -16.88
CA LYS A 279 -16.19 5.83 -16.93
C LYS A 279 -14.97 5.60 -17.81
N LYS A 280 -14.61 6.56 -18.67
CA LYS A 280 -13.35 6.52 -19.45
C LYS A 280 -12.16 7.03 -18.65
N ASP A 281 -12.40 7.86 -17.63
CA ASP A 281 -11.40 8.34 -16.69
C ASP A 281 -11.47 7.49 -15.41
N ILE A 282 -10.99 6.25 -15.54
CA ILE A 282 -11.10 5.22 -14.50
C ILE A 282 -10.44 5.69 -13.19
N LEU A 283 -9.33 6.45 -13.29
CA LEU A 283 -8.61 6.94 -12.12
C LEU A 283 -9.41 7.96 -11.31
N ASN A 284 -10.18 8.81 -11.97
CA ASN A 284 -10.92 9.88 -11.31
C ASN A 284 -12.43 9.60 -11.20
N ALA A 285 -12.92 8.45 -11.70
CA ALA A 285 -14.34 8.12 -11.74
C ALA A 285 -15.02 8.21 -10.38
N GLU A 286 -14.39 7.64 -9.34
CA GLU A 286 -14.92 7.67 -7.97
C GLU A 286 -15.08 9.10 -7.45
N HIS A 287 -14.07 9.94 -7.70
CA HIS A 287 -14.11 11.34 -7.32
C HIS A 287 -15.25 12.09 -8.03
N PHE A 288 -15.36 11.92 -9.35
CA PHE A 288 -16.39 12.60 -10.13
C PHE A 288 -17.80 12.19 -9.73
N PHE A 289 -18.09 10.90 -9.56
CA PHE A 289 -19.43 10.48 -9.13
C PHE A 289 -19.79 11.02 -7.74
N LYS A 290 -18.82 11.06 -6.80
CA LYS A 290 -19.04 11.67 -5.49
C LYS A 290 -19.39 13.16 -5.60
N GLU A 291 -18.69 13.91 -6.45
CA GLU A 291 -18.97 15.33 -6.65
C GLU A 291 -20.33 15.55 -7.33
N TYR A 292 -20.69 14.76 -8.35
CA TYR A 292 -22.00 14.88 -9.01
C TYR A 292 -23.15 14.64 -8.04
N ILE A 293 -23.05 13.61 -7.20
CA ILE A 293 -24.04 13.32 -6.16
C ILE A 293 -24.13 14.49 -5.16
N LYS A 294 -22.98 14.97 -4.68
CA LYS A 294 -22.90 16.08 -3.73
C LYS A 294 -23.49 17.37 -4.29
N ASP A 295 -23.28 17.65 -5.57
CA ASP A 295 -23.80 18.86 -6.23
C ASP A 295 -25.33 18.82 -6.33
N ILE A 296 -25.91 17.68 -6.69
CA ILE A 296 -27.37 17.48 -6.68
C ILE A 296 -27.91 17.61 -5.24
N GLU A 297 -27.28 16.96 -4.27
CA GLU A 297 -27.70 17.04 -2.85
C GLU A 297 -27.63 18.48 -2.32
N THR A 298 -26.63 19.25 -2.74
CA THR A 298 -26.52 20.68 -2.42
C THR A 298 -27.61 21.51 -3.10
N ALA A 299 -27.91 21.22 -4.37
CA ALA A 299 -28.96 21.90 -5.11
C ALA A 299 -30.36 21.64 -4.51
N LYS A 300 -30.64 20.44 -4.01
CA LYS A 300 -31.90 20.14 -3.29
C LYS A 300 -32.13 21.05 -2.09
N VAL A 301 -31.06 21.42 -1.38
CA VAL A 301 -31.15 22.35 -0.25
C VAL A 301 -31.35 23.79 -0.74
N ARG A 302 -30.69 24.18 -1.83
CA ARG A 302 -30.75 25.53 -2.40
C ARG A 302 -32.06 25.82 -3.14
N TYR A 303 -32.66 24.82 -3.75
CA TYR A 303 -33.87 24.89 -4.56
C TYR A 303 -34.92 23.89 -4.04
N PRO A 304 -35.80 24.29 -3.11
CA PRO A 304 -36.76 23.37 -2.47
C PRO A 304 -37.78 22.73 -3.43
N GLU A 305 -38.02 23.35 -4.58
CA GLU A 305 -38.92 22.86 -5.64
C GLU A 305 -38.18 22.01 -6.70
N LEU A 306 -36.90 21.70 -6.49
CA LEU A 306 -36.13 20.85 -7.42
C LEU A 306 -36.82 19.48 -7.53
N SER A 307 -36.94 18.97 -8.74
CA SER A 307 -37.55 17.67 -9.05
C SER A 307 -36.81 16.99 -10.21
N GLY A 308 -37.13 15.72 -10.48
CA GLY A 308 -36.53 14.95 -11.58
C GLY A 308 -35.09 14.48 -11.32
N TYR A 309 -34.61 14.53 -10.07
CA TYR A 309 -33.24 14.17 -9.71
C TYR A 309 -33.12 12.73 -9.17
N GLU A 310 -34.23 12.08 -8.85
CA GLU A 310 -34.27 10.81 -8.12
C GLU A 310 -33.59 9.68 -8.90
N GLU A 311 -33.97 9.51 -10.17
CA GLU A 311 -33.40 8.49 -11.06
C GLU A 311 -31.90 8.75 -11.33
N ILE A 312 -31.53 10.01 -11.53
CA ILE A 312 -30.15 10.43 -11.73
C ILE A 312 -29.29 10.07 -10.50
N LEU A 313 -29.77 10.39 -9.29
CA LEU A 313 -29.06 10.05 -8.05
C LEU A 313 -28.94 8.54 -7.86
N GLU A 314 -29.99 7.78 -8.16
CA GLU A 314 -29.96 6.31 -8.09
C GLU A 314 -28.89 5.75 -9.03
N GLN A 315 -28.85 6.22 -10.27
CA GLN A 315 -27.86 5.78 -11.26
C GLN A 315 -26.44 6.16 -10.85
N LEU A 316 -26.20 7.40 -10.42
CA LEU A 316 -24.88 7.85 -9.95
C LEU A 316 -24.40 7.04 -8.73
N LYS A 317 -25.29 6.75 -7.78
CA LYS A 317 -24.97 5.92 -6.61
C LYS A 317 -24.69 4.48 -6.99
N SER A 318 -25.41 3.94 -7.96
CA SER A 318 -25.18 2.60 -8.50
C SER A 318 -23.82 2.52 -9.18
N GLU A 319 -23.46 3.48 -10.03
CA GLU A 319 -22.14 3.51 -10.68
C GLU A 319 -21.02 3.63 -9.64
N LEU A 320 -21.16 4.53 -8.66
CA LEU A 320 -20.19 4.67 -7.56
C LEU A 320 -20.02 3.39 -6.72
N ALA A 321 -21.08 2.62 -6.51
CA ALA A 321 -21.02 1.38 -5.74
C ALA A 321 -20.32 0.23 -6.48
N ASN A 322 -20.10 0.36 -7.78
CA ASN A 322 -19.47 -0.66 -8.62
C ASN A 322 -17.97 -0.41 -8.90
N LEU A 323 -17.39 0.67 -8.35
CA LEU A 323 -15.96 1.07 -8.50
C LEU A 323 -15.00 0.39 -7.52
#